data_AF-A0A1P8UNR5-F1
#
_entry.id   AF-A0A1P8UNR5-F1
#
_cell.length_a   1.000
_cell.length_b   1.000
_cell.length_c   1.000
_cell.angle_alpha   90.00
_cell.angle_beta   90.00
_cell.angle_gamma   90.00
#
_symmetry.space_group_name_H-M   'P 1'
#
loop_
_entity.id
_entity.type
_entity.pdbx_description
1 polymer ?
#
loop_
_entity_poly.entity_id
_entity_poly.type
_entity_poly.pdbx_seq_one_letter_code
_entity_poly.pdbx_strand_id
1 'polypeptide(L)'
;MIDEVHNLLAGTHREQRRFLNVLRYLSNELEVSLVCLGVSEAVDAIRGDIQLARRLDEHHLPNWRDDAEFSDMIQTLIAAMPLEKKSNLKVKSLKQILALTGGVTSRIFALIKDLSIDAIVTGDECITDDAIAKWTPVWSRHANPHRRLEKSGV
;
A
#
# COMPACT_ATOMS: atom_id res chain seq x y z
N MET A 1 3.50 -16.34 7.33
CA MET A 1 3.73 -14.99 6.79
C MET A 1 4.29 -14.12 7.91
N ILE A 2 5.34 -13.35 7.62
CA ILE A 2 6.03 -12.48 8.58
C ILE A 2 6.03 -11.08 7.99
N ASP A 3 5.45 -10.13 8.71
CA ASP A 3 5.40 -8.74 8.28
C ASP A 3 6.48 -7.90 8.96
N GLU A 4 6.84 -6.79 8.35
CA GLU A 4 7.84 -5.84 8.84
C GLU A 4 9.19 -6.51 9.17
N VAL A 5 9.64 -7.45 8.32
CA VAL A 5 10.83 -8.27 8.63
C VAL A 5 12.11 -7.44 8.78
N HIS A 6 12.16 -6.27 8.15
CA HIS A 6 13.23 -5.28 8.31
C HIS A 6 13.43 -4.81 9.76
N ASN A 7 12.42 -4.95 10.63
CA ASN A 7 12.55 -4.66 12.07
C ASN A 7 13.66 -5.46 12.75
N LEU A 8 14.08 -6.60 12.18
CA LEU A 8 15.24 -7.33 12.71
C LEU A 8 16.49 -6.45 12.74
N LEU A 9 16.64 -5.50 11.80
CA LEU A 9 17.78 -4.60 11.72
C LEU A 9 17.90 -3.64 12.92
N ALA A 10 16.80 -3.40 13.65
CA ALA A 10 16.82 -2.60 14.86
C ALA A 10 17.51 -3.31 16.05
N GLY A 11 17.64 -4.63 15.99
CA GLY A 11 18.34 -5.43 17.00
C GLY A 11 19.86 -5.39 16.85
N THR A 12 20.56 -5.79 17.91
CA THR A 12 22.01 -6.04 17.88
C THR A 12 22.36 -7.12 16.86
N HIS A 13 23.61 -7.17 16.38
CA HIS A 13 24.08 -8.22 15.46
C HIS A 13 23.82 -9.65 15.99
N ARG A 14 23.85 -9.85 17.31
CA ARG A 14 23.54 -11.15 17.93
C ARG A 14 22.06 -11.49 17.80
N GLU A 15 21.17 -10.52 18.02
CA GLU A 15 19.72 -10.69 17.88
C GLU A 15 19.33 -10.93 16.42
N GLN A 16 19.90 -10.17 15.48
CA GLN A 16 19.72 -10.36 14.05
C GLN A 16 20.07 -11.80 13.63
N ARG A 17 21.26 -12.29 14.00
CA ARG A 17 21.68 -13.67 13.72
C ARG A 17 20.76 -14.70 14.34
N ARG A 18 20.27 -14.46 15.57
CA ARG A 18 19.33 -15.36 16.24
C ARG A 18 18.02 -15.45 15.48
N PHE A 19 17.49 -14.32 15.02
CA PHE A 19 16.26 -14.26 14.24
C PHE A 19 16.42 -14.99 12.89
N LEU A 20 17.49 -14.71 12.15
CA LEU A 20 17.79 -15.39 10.88
C LEU A 20 17.99 -16.90 11.07
N ASN A 21 18.63 -17.33 12.16
CA ASN A 21 18.73 -18.75 12.50
C ASN A 21 17.36 -19.40 12.71
N VAL A 22 16.42 -18.70 13.37
CA VAL A 22 15.05 -19.18 13.56
C VAL A 22 14.34 -19.31 12.20
N LEU A 23 14.43 -18.30 11.33
CA LEU A 23 13.87 -18.39 9.97
C LEU A 23 14.44 -19.58 9.20
N ARG A 24 15.75 -19.81 9.29
CA ARG A 24 16.42 -20.94 8.64
C ARG A 24 15.93 -22.27 9.18
N TYR A 25 15.78 -22.39 10.50
CA TYR A 25 15.23 -23.59 11.14
C TYR A 25 13.78 -23.86 10.69
N LEU A 26 12.92 -22.84 10.69
CA LEU A 26 11.54 -22.97 10.23
C LEU A 26 11.46 -23.42 8.76
N SER A 27 12.32 -22.86 7.90
CA SER A 27 12.36 -23.23 6.48
C SER A 27 12.94 -24.62 6.23
N ASN A 28 13.98 -25.03 6.98
CA ASN A 28 14.72 -26.26 6.72
C ASN A 28 14.14 -27.47 7.45
N GLU A 29 13.95 -27.37 8.76
CA GLU A 29 13.62 -28.50 9.62
C GLU A 29 12.12 -28.73 9.69
N LEU A 30 11.33 -27.66 9.59
CA LEU A 30 9.87 -27.72 9.62
C LEU A 30 9.24 -27.59 8.24
N GLU A 31 10.05 -27.44 7.18
CA GLU A 31 9.61 -27.29 5.79
C GLU A 31 8.54 -26.19 5.58
N VAL A 32 8.58 -25.14 6.41
CA VAL A 32 7.57 -24.06 6.35
C VAL A 32 7.84 -23.16 5.16
N SER A 33 6.80 -22.93 4.35
CA SER A 33 6.82 -21.89 3.32
C SER A 33 6.79 -20.50 3.96
N LEU A 34 7.84 -19.72 3.70
CA LEU A 34 8.02 -18.38 4.26
C LEU A 34 7.66 -17.32 3.24
N VAL A 35 6.76 -16.41 3.64
CA VAL A 35 6.48 -15.16 2.94
C VAL A 35 6.84 -14.03 3.90
N CYS A 36 7.84 -13.24 3.54
CA CYS A 36 8.34 -12.11 4.33
C CYS A 36 7.95 -10.81 3.64
N LEU A 37 7.37 -9.89 4.38
CA LEU A 37 6.91 -8.59 3.93
C LEU A 37 7.68 -7.48 4.65
N GLY A 38 7.86 -6.35 3.98
CA GLY A 38 8.52 -5.17 4.53
C GLY A 38 8.93 -4.17 3.45
N VAL A 39 9.63 -3.13 3.89
CA VAL A 39 10.25 -2.14 3.00
C VAL A 39 11.54 -2.67 2.38
N SER A 40 12.21 -1.88 1.54
CA SER A 40 13.42 -2.29 0.82
C SER A 40 14.51 -2.89 1.73
N GLU A 41 14.64 -2.38 2.95
CA GLU A 41 15.58 -2.87 3.97
C GLU A 41 15.31 -4.33 4.40
N ALA A 42 14.11 -4.87 4.15
CA ALA A 42 13.78 -6.27 4.40
C ALA A 42 14.67 -7.20 3.56
N VAL A 43 14.95 -6.80 2.32
CA VAL A 43 15.81 -7.55 1.41
C VAL A 43 17.22 -7.63 1.98
N ASP A 44 17.77 -6.50 2.43
CA ASP A 44 19.10 -6.44 3.04
C ASP A 44 19.17 -7.25 4.33
N ALA A 45 18.11 -7.19 5.14
CA ALA A 45 17.98 -7.94 6.37
C ALA A 45 18.04 -9.47 6.13
N ILE A 46 17.35 -9.96 5.11
CA ILE A 46 17.37 -11.37 4.71
C ILE A 46 18.70 -11.76 4.05
N ARG A 47 19.29 -10.88 3.22
CA ARG A 47 20.60 -11.11 2.57
C ARG A 47 21.75 -11.23 3.58
N GLY A 48 21.55 -10.83 4.84
CA GLY A 48 22.44 -11.16 5.95
C GLY A 48 22.65 -12.67 6.16
N ASP A 49 21.79 -13.52 5.59
CA ASP A 49 21.92 -14.97 5.57
C ASP A 49 21.82 -15.52 4.13
N ILE A 50 22.94 -16.01 3.59
CA ILE A 50 23.01 -16.51 2.21
C ILE A 50 22.18 -17.77 1.95
N GLN A 51 21.85 -18.55 2.99
CA GLN A 51 21.03 -19.76 2.84
C GLN A 51 19.56 -19.39 2.68
N LEU A 52 19.08 -18.40 3.45
CA LEU A 52 17.74 -17.85 3.29
C LEU A 52 17.59 -17.10 1.98
N ALA A 53 18.56 -16.24 1.64
CA ALA A 53 18.51 -15.42 0.42
C ALA A 53 18.47 -16.25 -0.88
N ARG A 54 18.94 -17.50 -0.87
CA ARG A 54 18.88 -18.40 -2.03
C ARG A 54 17.53 -19.08 -2.23
N ARG A 55 16.66 -19.05 -1.22
CA ARG A 55 15.37 -19.76 -1.21
C ARG A 55 14.17 -18.82 -1.23
N LEU A 56 14.38 -17.56 -0.85
CA LEU A 56 13.35 -16.53 -0.85
C LEU A 56 13.46 -15.72 -2.13
N ASP A 57 12.44 -15.82 -2.97
CA ASP A 57 12.31 -14.98 -4.15
C ASP A 57 11.91 -13.56 -3.75
N GLU A 58 12.60 -12.58 -4.33
CA GLU A 58 12.34 -11.16 -4.09
C GLU A 58 11.30 -10.64 -5.08
N HIS A 59 10.17 -10.15 -4.55
CA HIS A 59 9.13 -9.49 -5.34
C HIS A 59 8.91 -8.07 -4.83
N HIS A 60 9.19 -7.10 -5.70
CA HIS A 60 8.91 -5.70 -5.41
C HIS A 60 7.49 -5.35 -5.87
N LEU A 61 6.67 -4.79 -4.99
CA LEU A 61 5.35 -4.26 -5.30
C LEU A 61 5.45 -2.76 -5.59
N PRO A 62 5.51 -2.33 -6.86
CA PRO A 62 5.60 -0.92 -7.19
C PRO A 62 4.30 -0.18 -6.84
N ASN A 63 4.41 1.14 -6.66
CA ASN A 63 3.22 1.99 -6.66
C ASN A 63 2.50 1.90 -8.01
N TRP A 64 1.18 2.03 -7.97
CA TRP A 64 0.31 2.08 -9.14
C TRP A 64 0.68 3.23 -10.07
N ARG A 65 0.50 3.01 -11.38
CA ARG A 65 0.85 3.96 -12.44
C ARG A 65 -0.35 4.18 -13.36
N ASP A 66 -0.24 5.16 -14.26
CA ASP A 66 -1.26 5.45 -15.26
C ASP A 66 -1.20 4.39 -16.38
N ASP A 67 -1.76 3.22 -16.11
CA ASP A 67 -1.81 2.07 -17.02
C ASP A 67 -3.16 1.33 -16.96
N ALA A 68 -3.32 0.32 -17.81
CA ALA A 68 -4.54 -0.47 -17.89
C ALA A 68 -4.82 -1.25 -16.60
N GLU A 69 -3.78 -1.76 -15.94
CA GLU A 69 -3.92 -2.54 -14.70
C GLU A 69 -4.48 -1.67 -13.57
N PHE A 70 -4.01 -0.42 -13.44
CA PHE A 70 -4.57 0.54 -12.50
C PHE A 70 -6.03 0.89 -12.81
N SER A 71 -6.35 1.11 -14.09
CA SER A 71 -7.73 1.38 -14.51
C SER A 71 -8.67 0.22 -14.18
N ASP A 72 -8.22 -1.01 -14.39
CA ASP A 72 -8.97 -2.23 -14.06
C ASP A 72 -9.10 -2.42 -12.54
N MET A 73 -8.05 -2.15 -11.79
CA MET A 73 -8.08 -2.17 -10.33
C MET A 73 -9.07 -1.14 -9.77
N ILE A 74 -9.12 0.10 -10.30
CA ILE A 74 -10.08 1.12 -9.86
C ILE A 74 -11.52 0.69 -10.17
N GLN A 75 -11.77 0.19 -11.39
CA GLN A 75 -13.10 -0.29 -11.78
C GLN A 75 -13.56 -1.44 -10.89
N THR A 76 -12.67 -2.39 -10.60
CA THR A 76 -12.94 -3.52 -9.70
C THR A 76 -13.24 -3.03 -8.28
N LEU A 77 -12.44 -2.09 -7.78
CA LEU A 77 -12.62 -1.55 -6.44
C LEU A 77 -13.94 -0.79 -6.30
N ILE A 78 -14.30 0.04 -7.28
CA ILE A 78 -15.59 0.75 -7.31
C ILE A 78 -16.76 -0.22 -7.42
N ALA A 79 -16.65 -1.24 -8.27
CA ALA A 79 -17.70 -2.25 -8.43
C ALA A 79 -17.92 -3.09 -7.16
N ALA A 80 -16.90 -3.20 -6.30
CA ALA A 80 -17.01 -3.85 -5.01
C ALA A 80 -17.66 -2.97 -3.92
N MET A 81 -17.85 -1.67 -4.17
CA MET A 81 -18.52 -0.78 -3.22
C MET A 81 -20.04 -0.95 -3.30
N PRO A 82 -20.76 -0.84 -2.16
CA PRO A 82 -22.21 -1.03 -2.12
C PRO A 82 -22.96 0.24 -2.58
N LEU A 83 -22.64 0.73 -3.77
CA LEU A 83 -23.25 1.91 -4.39
C LEU A 83 -24.38 1.48 -5.33
N GLU A 84 -25.57 2.10 -5.22
CA GLU A 84 -26.70 1.74 -6.09
C GLU A 84 -26.51 2.17 -7.55
N LYS A 85 -25.75 3.26 -7.79
CA LYS A 85 -25.54 3.83 -9.14
C LYS A 85 -24.10 3.59 -9.61
N LYS A 86 -23.98 3.34 -10.92
CA LYS A 86 -22.66 3.22 -11.57
C LYS A 86 -21.88 4.53 -11.45
N SER A 87 -20.63 4.42 -10.99
CA SER A 87 -19.70 5.54 -10.95
C SER A 87 -18.93 5.61 -12.28
N ASN A 88 -19.32 6.53 -13.16
CA ASN A 88 -18.71 6.70 -14.48
C ASN A 88 -17.58 7.73 -14.44
N LEU A 89 -16.40 7.32 -13.96
CA LEU A 89 -15.26 8.20 -13.84
C LEU A 89 -14.58 8.47 -15.19
N LYS A 90 -14.16 9.72 -15.40
CA LYS A 90 -13.35 10.09 -16.58
C LYS A 90 -11.90 9.67 -16.40
N VAL A 91 -11.19 9.52 -17.52
CA VAL A 91 -9.73 9.27 -17.55
C VAL A 91 -8.96 10.31 -16.71
N LYS A 92 -9.39 11.58 -16.74
CA LYS A 92 -8.80 12.66 -15.92
C LYS A 92 -8.86 12.34 -14.42
N SER A 93 -9.94 11.71 -13.96
CA SER A 93 -10.18 11.40 -12.55
C SER A 93 -9.26 10.28 -12.06
N LEU A 94 -8.96 9.30 -12.91
CA LEU A 94 -7.94 8.27 -12.62
C LEU A 94 -6.56 8.90 -12.37
N LYS A 95 -6.15 9.85 -13.22
CA LYS A 95 -4.90 10.59 -13.05
C LYS A 95 -4.90 11.44 -11.78
N GLN A 96 -6.04 12.01 -11.41
CA GLN A 96 -6.19 12.75 -10.15
C GLN A 96 -6.06 11.82 -8.94
N ILE A 97 -6.66 10.62 -8.97
CA ILE A 97 -6.49 9.62 -7.91
C ILE A 97 -5.00 9.29 -7.72
N LEU A 98 -4.26 9.03 -8.81
CA LEU A 98 -2.81 8.79 -8.73
C LEU A 98 -2.07 9.97 -8.14
N ALA A 99 -2.36 11.19 -8.58
CA ALA A 99 -1.71 12.41 -8.07
C ALA A 99 -1.97 12.65 -6.58
N LEU A 100 -3.21 12.42 -6.13
CA LEU A 100 -3.61 12.59 -4.71
C LEU A 100 -3.00 11.52 -3.79
N THR A 101 -2.82 10.31 -4.31
CA THR A 101 -2.42 9.14 -3.51
C THR A 101 -0.94 8.82 -3.61
N GLY A 102 -0.27 9.30 -4.68
CA GLY A 102 1.08 8.88 -5.06
C GLY A 102 1.15 7.45 -5.58
N GLY A 103 0.02 6.88 -6.02
CA GLY A 103 -0.06 5.47 -6.45
C GLY A 103 0.04 4.46 -5.31
N VAL A 104 -0.06 4.90 -4.05
CA VAL A 104 0.02 4.00 -2.89
C VAL A 104 -1.33 3.31 -2.68
N THR A 105 -1.34 1.97 -2.71
CA THR A 105 -2.56 1.13 -2.60
C THR A 105 -3.44 1.53 -1.41
N SER A 106 -2.87 1.64 -0.21
CA SER A 106 -3.63 1.99 0.99
C SER A 106 -4.31 3.37 0.91
N ARG A 107 -3.66 4.34 0.26
CA ARG A 107 -4.22 5.69 0.05
C ARG A 107 -5.32 5.69 -1.01
N ILE A 108 -5.17 4.91 -2.07
CA ILE A 108 -6.21 4.74 -3.09
C ILE A 108 -7.46 4.13 -2.48
N PHE A 109 -7.30 3.06 -1.69
CA PHE A 109 -8.41 2.40 -1.01
C PHE A 109 -9.10 3.34 -0.02
N ALA A 110 -8.33 4.14 0.73
CA ALA A 110 -8.91 5.15 1.61
C ALA A 110 -9.72 6.20 0.83
N LEU A 111 -9.19 6.72 -0.29
CA LEU A 111 -9.91 7.69 -1.12
C LEU A 111 -11.24 7.13 -1.63
N ILE A 112 -11.22 5.95 -2.25
CA ILE A 112 -12.45 5.35 -2.80
C ILE A 112 -13.45 5.04 -1.70
N LYS A 113 -12.98 4.47 -0.58
CA LYS A 113 -13.83 4.18 0.59
C LYS A 113 -14.49 5.45 1.13
N ASP A 114 -13.73 6.51 1.35
CA ASP A 114 -14.24 7.78 1.87
C ASP A 114 -15.32 8.35 0.94
N LEU A 115 -15.06 8.38 -0.36
CA LEU A 115 -16.01 8.89 -1.34
C LEU A 115 -17.26 8.01 -1.48
N SER A 116 -17.13 6.69 -1.34
CA SER A 116 -18.29 5.80 -1.32
C SER A 116 -19.15 6.02 -0.09
N ILE A 117 -18.55 6.19 1.09
CA ILE A 117 -19.29 6.52 2.32
C ILE A 117 -20.02 7.85 2.14
N ASP A 118 -19.33 8.89 1.66
CA ASP A 118 -19.93 10.20 1.44
C ASP A 118 -21.12 10.11 0.47
N ALA A 119 -20.97 9.39 -0.65
CA ALA A 119 -22.03 9.21 -1.64
C ALA A 119 -23.27 8.46 -1.11
N ILE A 120 -23.08 7.48 -0.23
CA ILE A 120 -24.17 6.76 0.43
C ILE A 120 -24.88 7.68 1.43
N VAL A 121 -24.11 8.42 2.24
CA VAL A 121 -24.66 9.32 3.26
C VAL A 121 -25.43 10.49 2.63
N THR A 122 -24.97 11.02 1.49
CA THR A 122 -25.67 12.09 0.76
C THR A 122 -26.85 11.58 -0.09
N GLY A 123 -26.94 10.27 -0.34
CA GLY A 123 -27.93 9.66 -1.24
C GLY A 123 -27.60 9.83 -2.73
N ASP A 124 -26.41 10.33 -3.06
CA ASP A 124 -25.95 10.41 -4.44
C ASP A 124 -25.75 9.00 -5.03
N GLU A 125 -25.31 8.05 -4.21
CA GLU A 125 -25.13 6.62 -4.55
C GLU A 125 -24.16 6.37 -5.71
N CYS A 126 -23.26 7.32 -6.03
CA CYS A 126 -22.14 7.13 -6.94
C CYS A 126 -20.97 8.09 -6.62
N ILE A 127 -19.76 7.69 -7.01
CA ILE A 127 -18.56 8.54 -6.97
C ILE A 127 -18.52 9.41 -8.23
N THR A 128 -18.35 10.71 -8.03
CA THR A 128 -18.26 11.71 -9.12
C THR A 128 -16.85 12.24 -9.31
N ASP A 129 -16.54 12.72 -10.52
CA ASP A 129 -15.26 13.37 -10.83
C ASP A 129 -14.98 14.57 -9.90
N ASP A 130 -16.03 15.32 -9.54
CA ASP A 130 -15.94 16.50 -8.66
C ASP A 130 -15.62 16.10 -7.21
N ALA A 131 -16.20 15.00 -6.73
CA ALA A 131 -15.92 14.47 -5.40
C ALA A 131 -14.45 14.05 -5.25
N ILE A 132 -13.86 13.43 -6.29
CA ILE A 132 -12.43 13.11 -6.33
C ILE A 132 -11.58 14.38 -6.27
N ALA A 133 -11.93 15.41 -7.04
CA ALA A 133 -11.18 16.66 -7.08
C ALA A 133 -11.20 17.42 -5.73
N LYS A 134 -12.27 17.26 -4.95
CA LYS A 134 -12.46 17.88 -3.63
C LYS A 134 -12.01 17.01 -2.47
N TRP A 135 -11.62 15.76 -2.73
CA TRP A 135 -11.30 14.82 -1.67
C TRP A 135 -10.11 15.30 -0.84
N THR A 136 -10.27 15.17 0.48
CA THR A 136 -9.18 15.38 1.44
C THR A 136 -9.07 14.19 2.37
N PRO A 137 -7.87 13.62 2.57
CA PRO A 137 -7.70 12.44 3.41
C PRO A 137 -8.16 12.71 4.84
N VAL A 138 -8.87 11.76 5.45
CA VAL A 138 -9.34 11.89 6.85
C VAL A 138 -8.19 12.20 7.82
N TRP A 139 -7.02 11.58 7.64
CA TRP A 139 -5.82 11.85 8.44
C TRP A 139 -5.24 13.26 8.22
N SER A 140 -5.58 13.92 7.11
CA SER A 140 -5.20 15.32 6.86
C SER A 140 -6.14 16.33 7.52
N ARG A 141 -7.35 15.91 7.95
CA ARG A 141 -8.30 16.76 8.69
C ARG A 141 -7.80 17.08 10.11
N HIS A 142 -6.90 16.24 10.65
CA HIS A 142 -6.24 16.43 11.94
C HIS A 142 -4.72 16.63 11.84
N ALA A 143 -4.17 16.70 10.62
CA ALA A 143 -2.75 16.97 10.43
C ALA A 143 -2.46 18.44 10.75
N ASN A 144 -1.57 18.66 11.72
CA ASN A 144 -1.10 19.98 12.13
C ASN A 144 -0.62 20.78 10.88
N PRO A 145 -1.13 22.00 10.61
CA PRO A 145 -0.89 22.74 9.36
C PRO A 145 0.58 22.91 8.96
N HIS A 146 1.51 22.81 9.91
CA HIS A 146 2.95 23.00 9.71
C HIS A 146 3.64 21.94 8.84
N ARG A 147 3.03 20.79 8.53
CA ARG A 147 3.63 19.78 7.63
C ARG A 147 3.33 19.96 6.15
N ARG A 148 2.55 20.98 5.74
CA ARG A 148 2.18 21.21 4.33
C ARG A 148 3.25 21.93 3.49
N LEU A 149 4.33 22.44 4.08
CA LEU A 149 5.30 23.29 3.36
C LEU A 149 6.67 22.66 3.04
N GLU A 150 6.93 21.40 3.43
CA GLU A 150 8.28 20.80 3.23
C GLU A 150 8.39 19.83 2.04
N LYS A 151 7.36 19.70 1.20
CA LYS A 151 7.45 18.86 -0.03
C LYS A 151 7.16 19.63 -1.31
N SER A 152 7.68 20.84 -1.41
CA SER A 152 7.72 21.62 -2.67
C SER A 152 9.08 22.27 -2.90
N GLY A 153 10.15 21.73 -2.30
CA GLY A 153 11.51 22.22 -2.48
C GLY A 153 12.48 21.08 -2.79
N VAL A 154 13.14 21.22 -3.95
CA VAL A 154 14.19 20.41 -4.59
C VAL A 154 13.70 19.29 -5.49
#